data_AF-A0A355SXC0-F1
#
_entry.id   AF-A0A355SXC0-F1
#
_cell.length_a   1.000
_cell.length_b   1.000
_cell.length_c   1.000
_cell.angle_alpha   90.00
_cell.angle_beta   90.00
_cell.angle_gamma   90.00
#
_symmetry.space_group_name_H-M   'P 1'
#
loop_
_entity.id
_entity.type
_entity.pdbx_description
1 polymer ?
#
loop_
_entity_poly.entity_id
_entity_poly.type
_entity_poly.pdbx_seq_one_letter_code
_entity_poly.pdbx_strand_id
1 'polypeptide(L)'
;MNRLLRICLLARLATMTAATALGQAAGGARDFQVVRAEPQRANGPTRFFLETIRGTERSNNSLNRLSIVSADQRNYPTPESGCGPTAMLNILVWYEKYGLLTPFNRNAHLATYKRALFNEIDRRLTEQAGIARTAERGANSAGVAIVMDRILQERSQGQLRMHTEYIQAPLQLADLLATMPNFRSGYVSVLPKDPLTGKLRRHHAATLIRADRAGYITLATWGELYRGLLKTRPDGQWFIPQDPAQLELKVTGLTRFIPFKPTTAADR
;
A
#
# COMPACT_ATOMS: atom_id res chain seq x y z
N MET A 1 -29.03 -26.51 12.64
CA MET A 1 -28.64 -25.68 11.47
C MET A 1 -28.47 -24.25 11.94
N ASN A 2 -27.45 -23.54 11.44
CA ASN A 2 -27.01 -22.16 11.79
C ASN A 2 -26.10 -22.01 13.02
N ARG A 3 -24.83 -22.40 12.88
CA ARG A 3 -23.72 -21.82 13.66
C ARG A 3 -23.16 -20.63 12.88
N LEU A 4 -23.50 -19.43 13.34
CA LEU A 4 -22.87 -18.17 12.95
C LEU A 4 -21.38 -18.20 13.34
N LEU A 5 -20.51 -18.29 12.33
CA LEU A 5 -19.06 -18.16 12.50
C LEU A 5 -18.74 -16.69 12.82
N ARG A 6 -18.69 -16.34 14.10
CA ARG A 6 -18.20 -15.03 14.56
C ARG A 6 -16.68 -15.02 14.49
N ILE A 7 -16.13 -14.37 13.46
CA ILE A 7 -14.71 -13.99 13.43
C ILE A 7 -14.54 -12.79 14.36
N CYS A 8 -14.07 -13.03 15.58
CA CYS A 8 -13.66 -11.96 16.50
C CYS A 8 -12.28 -11.44 16.09
N LEU A 9 -12.25 -10.39 15.27
CA LEU A 9 -11.04 -9.63 14.98
C LEU A 9 -10.74 -8.67 16.15
N LEU A 10 -10.23 -9.21 17.26
CA LEU A 10 -9.66 -8.40 18.35
C LEU A 10 -8.18 -8.11 18.04
N ALA A 11 -7.94 -7.30 17.01
CA ALA A 11 -6.63 -6.68 16.81
C ALA A 11 -6.65 -5.32 17.51
N ARG A 12 -6.32 -5.30 18.82
CA ARG A 12 -5.78 -4.09 19.44
C ARG A 12 -4.40 -3.88 18.80
N LEU A 13 -4.37 -3.23 17.63
CA LEU A 13 -3.12 -2.70 17.09
C LEU A 13 -2.65 -1.62 18.06
N ALA A 14 -1.66 -2.00 18.88
CA ALA A 14 -0.78 -1.02 19.50
C ALA A 14 -0.29 -0.09 18.38
N THR A 15 -0.38 1.21 18.65
CA THR A 15 0.20 2.28 17.85
C THR A 15 1.58 1.85 17.33
N MET A 16 1.69 1.61 16.03
CA MET A 16 2.96 1.34 15.37
C MET A 16 3.75 2.65 15.25
N THR A 17 4.20 3.20 16.39
CA THR A 17 5.15 4.30 16.43
C THR A 17 6.55 3.73 16.55
N ALA A 18 7.10 3.30 15.41
CA ALA A 18 8.54 3.27 15.23
C ALA A 18 8.83 4.21 14.05
N ALA A 19 9.06 5.48 14.37
CA ALA A 19 9.61 6.44 13.41
C ALA A 19 10.99 5.91 12.98
N THR A 20 11.05 5.23 11.84
CA THR A 20 12.31 4.84 11.24
C THR A 20 13.01 6.12 10.78
N ALA A 21 14.11 6.44 11.46
CA ALA A 21 14.94 7.61 11.20
C ALA A 21 15.25 7.74 9.70
N LEU A 22 14.99 8.93 9.17
CA LEU A 22 15.46 9.37 7.86
C LEU A 22 16.99 9.27 7.83
N GLY A 23 17.53 8.34 7.05
CA GLY A 23 18.97 8.32 6.75
C GLY A 23 19.70 6.98 6.87
N GLN A 24 19.03 5.86 7.15
CA GLN A 24 19.74 4.57 7.10
C GLN A 24 20.07 4.19 5.64
N ALA A 25 21.38 4.10 5.36
CA ALA A 25 21.94 3.71 4.09
C ALA A 25 21.31 2.41 3.56
N ALA A 26 20.98 2.40 2.27
CA ALA A 26 20.61 1.17 1.58
C ALA A 26 21.74 0.15 1.75
N GLY A 27 21.46 -1.00 2.36
CA GLY A 27 22.41 -2.12 2.47
C GLY A 27 22.69 -2.63 3.89
N GLY A 28 22.34 -1.89 4.95
CA GLY A 28 22.50 -2.35 6.33
C GLY A 28 21.41 -3.33 6.78
N ALA A 29 21.78 -4.42 7.44
CA ALA A 29 20.82 -5.34 8.06
C ALA A 29 20.11 -4.67 9.26
N ARG A 30 18.78 -4.73 9.28
CA ARG A 30 17.93 -4.14 10.33
C ARG A 30 16.67 -4.96 10.56
N ASP A 31 15.93 -4.58 11.59
CA ASP A 31 14.73 -5.29 12.00
C ASP A 31 13.50 -4.74 11.27
N PHE A 32 12.70 -5.66 10.75
CA PHE A 32 11.47 -5.40 10.02
C PHE A 32 10.32 -6.15 10.66
N GLN A 33 9.12 -5.59 10.65
CA GLN A 33 7.92 -6.26 11.17
C GLN A 33 7.04 -6.78 10.05
N VAL A 34 6.63 -8.04 10.14
CA VAL A 34 5.71 -8.67 9.20
C VAL A 34 4.52 -9.26 9.95
N VAL A 35 3.36 -9.32 9.29
CA VAL A 35 2.19 -9.99 9.87
C VAL A 35 2.25 -11.47 9.51
N ARG A 36 2.42 -12.34 10.51
CA ARG A 36 2.45 -13.79 10.32
C ARG A 36 1.12 -14.40 10.76
N ALA A 37 0.62 -15.32 9.94
CA ALA A 37 -0.48 -16.20 10.32
C ALA A 37 0.08 -17.39 11.11
N GLU A 38 -0.52 -17.71 12.25
CA GLU A 38 -0.24 -18.95 12.96
C GLU A 38 -0.77 -20.14 12.13
N PRO A 39 0.02 -21.23 11.97
CA PRO A 39 -0.49 -22.45 11.35
C PRO A 39 -1.74 -22.91 12.09
N GLN A 40 -2.85 -23.07 11.36
CA GLN A 40 -4.12 -23.47 11.95
C GLN A 40 -3.97 -24.81 12.70
N ARG A 41 -4.35 -24.85 13.98
CA ARG A 41 -4.90 -26.09 14.55
C ARG A 41 -6.19 -26.37 13.79
N ALA A 42 -6.43 -27.63 13.40
CA ALA A 42 -7.60 -28.02 12.61
C ALA A 42 -8.88 -27.38 13.20
N ASN A 43 -9.58 -26.57 12.38
CA ASN A 43 -10.84 -25.88 12.67
C ASN A 43 -10.80 -24.65 13.61
N GLY A 44 -9.63 -24.10 13.95
CA GLY A 44 -9.53 -22.83 14.70
C GLY A 44 -9.55 -21.57 13.81
N PRO A 45 -9.94 -20.39 14.35
CA PRO A 45 -9.78 -19.13 13.64
C PRO A 45 -8.29 -18.84 13.39
N THR A 46 -7.93 -18.34 12.20
CA THR A 46 -6.56 -17.91 11.90
C THR A 46 -6.17 -16.78 12.83
N ARG A 47 -5.09 -16.98 13.61
CA ARG A 47 -4.49 -15.94 14.45
C ARG A 47 -3.38 -15.25 13.69
N PHE A 48 -3.27 -13.94 13.87
CA PHE A 48 -2.23 -13.12 13.26
C PHE A 48 -1.40 -12.46 14.36
N PHE A 49 -0.08 -12.45 14.21
CA PHE A 49 0.83 -11.78 15.11
C PHE A 49 1.91 -11.02 14.33
N LEU A 50 2.52 -10.04 14.98
CA LEU A 50 3.67 -9.33 14.43
C LEU A 50 4.93 -10.15 14.73
N GLU A 51 5.68 -10.45 13.68
CA GLU A 51 6.98 -11.10 13.76
C GLU A 51 8.05 -10.10 13.36
N THR A 52 9.10 -9.97 14.18
CA THR A 52 10.28 -9.19 13.85
C THR A 52 11.28 -10.07 13.11
N ILE A 53 11.65 -9.68 11.91
CA ILE A 53 12.61 -10.37 11.04
C ILE A 53 13.76 -9.43 10.74
N ARG A 54 14.98 -9.89 10.98
CA ARG A 54 16.18 -9.17 10.55
C ARG A 54 16.42 -9.40 9.05
N GLY A 55 16.75 -8.35 8.32
CA GLY A 55 17.00 -8.43 6.89
C GLY A 55 17.60 -7.16 6.31
N THR A 56 17.71 -7.11 4.99
CA THR A 56 18.23 -5.95 4.26
C THR A 56 17.20 -5.45 3.26
N GLU A 57 16.93 -4.14 3.28
CA GLU A 57 16.01 -3.50 2.35
C GLU A 57 16.46 -3.71 0.89
N ARG A 58 15.50 -3.94 -0.01
CA ARG A 58 15.79 -4.08 -1.44
C ARG A 58 16.00 -2.72 -2.08
N SER A 59 17.20 -2.49 -2.61
CA SER A 59 17.57 -1.27 -3.34
C SER A 59 17.14 -1.30 -4.80
N ASN A 60 16.85 -0.12 -5.35
CA ASN A 60 16.66 0.13 -6.77
C ASN A 60 17.46 1.38 -7.14
N ASN A 61 17.87 1.51 -8.41
CA ASN A 61 18.33 2.79 -8.94
C ASN A 61 17.12 3.74 -8.92
N SER A 62 17.19 4.75 -8.04
CA SER A 62 16.13 5.67 -7.63
C SER A 62 15.50 6.51 -8.76
N LEU A 63 16.00 6.40 -10.00
CA LEU A 63 15.54 7.15 -11.18
C LEU A 63 14.21 6.64 -11.77
N ASN A 64 13.67 5.54 -11.24
CA ASN A 64 12.55 4.78 -11.83
C ASN A 64 11.17 5.03 -11.19
N ARG A 65 11.00 6.10 -10.39
CA ARG A 65 9.74 6.37 -9.66
C ARG A 65 8.65 7.09 -10.45
N LEU A 66 9.02 7.93 -11.42
CA LEU A 66 8.05 8.60 -12.29
C LEU A 66 7.21 7.59 -13.09
N SER A 67 7.67 6.35 -13.14
CA SER A 67 7.08 5.19 -13.78
C SER A 67 6.33 4.24 -12.84
N ILE A 68 6.09 4.60 -11.57
CA ILE A 68 5.12 3.89 -10.71
C ILE A 68 3.72 3.92 -11.35
N VAL A 69 3.41 5.00 -12.07
CA VAL A 69 2.23 5.05 -12.91
C VAL A 69 2.50 4.23 -14.17
N SER A 70 1.83 3.09 -14.29
CA SER A 70 1.75 2.42 -15.59
C SER A 70 1.02 3.34 -16.56
N ALA A 71 1.56 3.48 -17.77
CA ALA A 71 0.91 4.23 -18.84
C ALA A 71 -0.57 3.81 -18.96
N ASP A 72 -1.42 4.84 -18.99
CA ASP A 72 -2.88 4.81 -19.10
C ASP A 72 -3.61 3.92 -18.07
N GLN A 73 -4.09 4.54 -16.99
CA GLN A 73 -4.97 3.88 -16.01
C GLN A 73 -6.45 3.95 -16.39
N ARG A 74 -6.84 4.62 -17.50
CA ARG A 74 -8.24 4.63 -17.99
C ARG A 74 -8.72 3.24 -18.38
N ASN A 75 -7.78 2.33 -18.65
CA ASN A 75 -8.02 0.92 -18.97
C ASN A 75 -8.05 -0.01 -17.73
N TYR A 76 -7.99 0.54 -16.51
CA TYR A 76 -8.10 -0.28 -15.31
C TYR A 76 -9.58 -0.63 -15.08
N PRO A 77 -9.89 -1.88 -14.66
CA PRO A 77 -11.24 -2.21 -14.23
C PRO A 77 -11.69 -1.25 -13.13
N THR A 78 -12.92 -0.74 -13.24
CA THR A 78 -13.56 -0.02 -12.13
C THR A 78 -13.59 -0.97 -10.93
N PRO A 79 -13.04 -0.56 -9.77
CA PRO A 79 -12.97 -1.47 -8.65
C PRO A 79 -14.36 -1.78 -8.11
N GLU A 80 -14.71 -3.07 -8.04
CA GLU A 80 -15.93 -3.53 -7.38
C GLU A 80 -15.90 -3.25 -5.87
N SER A 81 -14.70 -3.21 -5.27
CA SER A 81 -14.52 -3.04 -3.82
C SER A 81 -13.44 -1.99 -3.43
N GLY A 82 -13.73 -0.72 -3.77
CA GLY A 82 -12.94 0.42 -3.32
C GLY A 82 -11.54 0.53 -3.93
N CYS A 83 -10.73 1.49 -3.48
CA CYS A 83 -9.57 1.96 -4.25
C CYS A 83 -8.22 1.33 -3.83
N GLY A 84 -8.21 0.55 -2.76
CA GLY A 84 -7.04 -0.18 -2.26
C GLY A 84 -6.43 -1.18 -3.25
N PRO A 85 -7.24 -2.04 -3.91
CA PRO A 85 -6.74 -2.95 -4.95
C PRO A 85 -6.05 -2.21 -6.10
N THR A 86 -6.55 -1.04 -6.52
CA THR A 86 -5.93 -0.21 -7.57
C THR A 86 -4.58 0.34 -7.13
N ALA A 87 -4.45 0.81 -5.89
CA ALA A 87 -3.16 1.27 -5.37
C ALA A 87 -2.14 0.13 -5.27
N MET A 88 -2.55 -1.05 -4.80
CA MET A 88 -1.71 -2.25 -4.79
C MET A 88 -1.29 -2.68 -6.19
N LEU A 89 -2.21 -2.63 -7.17
CA LEU A 89 -1.92 -2.93 -8.56
C LEU A 89 -0.79 -2.05 -9.10
N ASN A 90 -0.87 -0.73 -8.91
CA ASN A 90 0.17 0.20 -9.37
C ASN A 90 1.55 -0.15 -8.79
N ILE A 91 1.60 -0.45 -7.49
CA ILE A 91 2.83 -0.78 -6.79
C ILE A 91 3.40 -2.12 -7.25
N LEU A 92 2.57 -3.16 -7.40
CA LEU A 92 3.01 -4.48 -7.86
C LEU A 92 3.50 -4.45 -9.32
N VAL A 93 2.81 -3.74 -10.20
CA VAL A 93 3.26 -3.54 -11.59
C VAL A 93 4.60 -2.80 -11.62
N TRP A 94 4.80 -1.82 -10.75
CA TRP A 94 6.08 -1.14 -10.62
C TRP A 94 7.20 -2.08 -10.15
N TYR A 95 6.93 -2.92 -9.16
CA TYR A 95 7.87 -3.95 -8.70
C TYR A 95 8.26 -4.93 -9.81
N GLU A 96 7.31 -5.35 -10.63
CA GLU A 96 7.59 -6.23 -11.78
C GLU A 96 8.40 -5.51 -12.86
N LYS A 97 8.04 -4.27 -13.19
CA LYS A 97 8.73 -3.48 -14.21
C LYS A 97 10.21 -3.24 -13.89
N TYR A 98 10.54 -3.10 -12.61
CA TYR A 98 11.89 -2.79 -12.15
C TYR A 98 12.62 -3.98 -11.51
N GLY A 99 12.11 -5.20 -11.69
CA GLY A 99 12.83 -6.42 -11.36
C GLY A 99 12.91 -6.74 -9.86
N LEU A 100 12.01 -6.17 -9.03
CA LEU A 100 11.82 -6.67 -7.67
C LEU A 100 11.05 -7.99 -7.68
N LEU A 101 10.08 -8.12 -8.58
CA LEU A 101 9.27 -9.32 -8.76
C LEU A 101 9.37 -9.83 -10.20
N THR A 102 9.27 -11.15 -10.36
CA THR A 102 9.02 -11.76 -11.67
C THR A 102 7.61 -11.40 -12.15
N PRO A 103 7.45 -11.03 -13.43
CA PRO A 103 6.13 -10.69 -13.96
C PRO A 103 5.13 -11.84 -13.85
N PHE A 104 3.93 -11.57 -13.32
CA PHE A 104 2.90 -12.60 -13.14
C PHE A 104 2.47 -13.27 -14.45
N ASN A 105 2.45 -12.52 -15.56
CA ASN A 105 2.17 -13.07 -16.89
C ASN A 105 2.87 -12.23 -17.97
N ARG A 106 4.10 -12.62 -18.30
CA ARG A 106 5.00 -11.87 -19.22
C ARG A 106 4.46 -11.76 -20.65
N ASN A 107 3.54 -12.66 -21.05
CA ASN A 107 3.07 -12.78 -22.43
C ASN A 107 1.60 -12.35 -22.62
N ALA A 108 0.92 -11.90 -21.57
CA ALA A 108 -0.46 -11.44 -21.67
C ALA A 108 -0.54 -10.03 -22.27
N HIS A 109 -1.58 -9.79 -23.08
CA HIS A 109 -1.96 -8.42 -23.48
C HIS A 109 -2.14 -7.54 -22.24
N LEU A 110 -1.62 -6.31 -22.30
CA LEU A 110 -1.52 -5.40 -21.14
C LEU A 110 -2.84 -5.23 -20.36
N ALA A 111 -3.96 -5.09 -21.08
CA ALA A 111 -5.28 -4.95 -20.47
C ALA A 111 -5.72 -6.22 -19.72
N THR A 112 -5.51 -7.39 -20.34
CA THR A 112 -5.81 -8.69 -19.74
C THR A 112 -4.92 -8.97 -18.53
N TYR A 113 -3.63 -8.63 -18.62
CA TYR A 113 -2.67 -8.75 -17.52
C TYR A 113 -3.08 -7.89 -16.31
N LYS A 114 -3.35 -6.59 -16.52
CA LYS A 114 -3.75 -5.67 -15.44
C LYS A 114 -5.05 -6.12 -14.77
N ARG A 115 -6.04 -6.57 -15.56
CA ARG A 115 -7.32 -7.09 -15.06
C ARG A 115 -7.14 -8.37 -14.24
N ALA A 116 -6.34 -9.32 -14.72
CA ALA A 116 -6.09 -10.56 -13.99
C ALA A 116 -5.40 -10.28 -12.64
N LEU A 117 -4.39 -9.41 -12.64
CA LEU A 117 -3.70 -9.01 -11.41
C LEU A 117 -4.63 -8.27 -10.45
N PHE A 118 -5.47 -7.36 -10.95
CA PHE A 118 -6.48 -6.67 -10.15
C PHE A 118 -7.44 -7.66 -9.48
N ASN A 119 -8.02 -8.59 -10.24
CA ASN A 119 -8.97 -9.58 -9.73
C ASN A 119 -8.32 -10.49 -8.67
N GLU A 120 -7.05 -10.84 -8.85
CA GLU A 120 -6.31 -11.62 -7.86
C GLU A 120 -6.14 -10.86 -6.54
N ILE A 121 -5.71 -9.59 -6.60
CA ILE A 121 -5.59 -8.72 -5.42
C ILE A 121 -6.95 -8.59 -4.74
N ASP A 122 -8.00 -8.32 -5.52
CA ASP A 122 -9.33 -8.08 -5.01
C ASP A 122 -9.90 -9.30 -4.27
N ARG A 123 -9.77 -10.49 -4.88
CA ARG A 123 -10.14 -11.78 -4.30
C ARG A 123 -9.39 -12.03 -2.98
N ARG A 124 -8.06 -11.90 -2.98
CA ARG A 124 -7.23 -12.15 -1.77
C ARG A 124 -7.58 -11.21 -0.62
N LEU A 125 -7.84 -9.93 -0.92
CA LEU A 125 -8.27 -8.97 0.10
C LEU A 125 -9.67 -9.29 0.65
N THR A 126 -10.59 -9.76 -0.20
CA THR A 126 -11.93 -10.20 0.22
C THR A 126 -11.88 -11.45 1.09
N GLU A 127 -11.09 -12.45 0.70
CA GLU A 127 -10.82 -13.65 1.51
C GLU A 127 -10.21 -13.28 2.87
N GLN A 128 -9.25 -12.36 2.88
CA GLN A 128 -8.61 -11.90 4.11
C GLN A 128 -9.54 -11.09 5.03
N ALA A 129 -10.49 -10.34 4.47
CA ALA A 129 -11.48 -9.60 5.25
C ALA A 129 -12.56 -10.50 5.87
N GLY A 130 -12.77 -11.71 5.32
CA GLY A 130 -13.82 -12.63 5.75
C GLY A 130 -15.25 -12.16 5.41
N ILE A 131 -15.39 -11.04 4.71
CA ILE A 131 -16.66 -10.45 4.23
C ILE A 131 -16.45 -9.84 2.84
N ALA A 132 -17.52 -9.81 2.03
CA ALA A 132 -17.52 -9.06 0.77
C ALA A 132 -17.26 -7.57 1.06
N ARG A 133 -16.19 -7.03 0.46
CA ARG A 133 -15.84 -5.61 0.59
C ARG A 133 -16.77 -4.80 -0.30
N THR A 134 -17.33 -3.71 0.23
CA THR A 134 -18.16 -2.76 -0.54
C THR A 134 -17.39 -1.49 -0.79
N ALA A 135 -17.82 -0.66 -1.75
CA ALA A 135 -17.23 0.66 -1.97
C ALA A 135 -17.26 1.57 -0.72
N GLU A 136 -18.08 1.25 0.29
CA GLU A 136 -18.17 1.94 1.59
C GLU A 136 -17.19 1.39 2.63
N ARG A 137 -16.83 0.11 2.53
CA ARG A 137 -15.93 -0.61 3.42
C ARG A 137 -14.72 -1.09 2.61
N GLY A 138 -13.82 -0.16 2.31
CA GLY A 138 -12.56 -0.44 1.61
C GLY A 138 -11.67 -1.44 2.37
N ALA A 139 -10.49 -1.75 1.81
CA ALA A 139 -9.54 -2.64 2.48
C ALA A 139 -8.92 -1.96 3.73
N ASN A 140 -8.88 -2.67 4.85
CA ASN A 140 -8.18 -2.21 6.06
C ASN A 140 -6.65 -2.38 5.91
N SER A 141 -5.88 -1.58 6.64
CA SER A 141 -4.40 -1.54 6.51
C SER A 141 -3.75 -2.88 6.84
N ALA A 142 -4.27 -3.62 7.83
CA ALA A 142 -3.76 -4.94 8.21
C ALA A 142 -3.97 -6.00 7.12
N GLY A 143 -5.14 -6.04 6.50
CA GLY A 143 -5.45 -6.96 5.39
C GLY A 143 -4.60 -6.64 4.16
N VAL A 144 -4.39 -5.35 3.88
CA VAL A 144 -3.47 -4.90 2.83
C VAL A 144 -2.03 -5.36 3.12
N ALA A 145 -1.54 -5.17 4.35
CA ALA A 145 -0.21 -5.62 4.75
C ALA A 145 -0.02 -7.14 4.53
N ILE A 146 -1.00 -7.95 4.96
CA ILE A 146 -0.97 -9.41 4.81
C ILE A 146 -0.99 -9.81 3.34
N VAL A 147 -1.90 -9.26 2.54
CA VAL A 147 -2.03 -9.64 1.12
C VAL A 147 -0.80 -9.19 0.32
N MET A 148 -0.28 -7.99 0.60
CA MET A 148 0.93 -7.50 -0.06
C MET A 148 2.15 -8.37 0.27
N ASP A 149 2.35 -8.75 1.55
CA ASP A 149 3.44 -9.65 1.96
C ASP A 149 3.29 -11.04 1.30
N ARG A 150 2.08 -11.62 1.29
CA ARG A 150 1.82 -12.92 0.65
C ARG A 150 2.12 -12.92 -0.84
N ILE A 151 1.63 -11.93 -1.59
CA ILE A 151 1.91 -11.81 -3.03
C ILE A 151 3.42 -11.69 -3.27
N LEU A 152 4.10 -10.84 -2.48
CA LEU A 152 5.54 -10.65 -2.60
C LEU A 152 6.30 -11.96 -2.30
N GLN A 153 5.93 -12.65 -1.22
CA GLN A 153 6.57 -13.90 -0.82
C GLN A 153 6.38 -15.00 -1.88
N GLU A 154 5.16 -15.18 -2.39
CA GLU A 154 4.86 -16.19 -3.41
C GLU A 154 5.62 -15.92 -4.71
N ARG A 155 5.58 -14.68 -5.20
CA ARG A 155 6.23 -14.31 -6.48
C ARG A 155 7.75 -14.25 -6.41
N SER A 156 8.31 -14.04 -5.22
CA SER A 156 9.76 -14.12 -4.98
C SER A 156 10.23 -15.50 -4.53
N GLN A 157 9.39 -16.54 -4.55
CA GLN A 157 9.72 -17.89 -4.08
C GLN A 157 10.26 -17.90 -2.64
N GLY A 158 9.69 -17.06 -1.78
CA GLY A 158 10.07 -16.92 -0.37
C GLY A 158 11.29 -16.04 -0.10
N GLN A 159 11.94 -15.50 -1.14
CA GLN A 159 13.17 -14.72 -0.98
C GLN A 159 12.94 -13.31 -0.40
N LEU A 160 11.74 -12.75 -0.57
CA LEU A 160 11.39 -11.41 -0.14
C LEU A 160 10.22 -11.40 0.83
N ARG A 161 10.22 -10.40 1.70
CA ARG A 161 9.16 -10.08 2.66
C ARG A 161 8.83 -8.59 2.62
N MET A 162 7.61 -8.25 3.05
CA MET A 162 7.09 -6.89 3.04
C MET A 162 6.87 -6.39 4.46
N HIS A 163 7.64 -5.38 4.86
CA HIS A 163 7.30 -4.59 6.01
C HIS A 163 6.28 -3.53 5.60
N THR A 164 5.16 -3.44 6.32
CA THR A 164 4.11 -2.46 6.07
C THR A 164 3.94 -1.59 7.29
N GLU A 165 3.95 -0.28 7.09
CA GLU A 165 3.71 0.72 8.12
C GLU A 165 2.44 1.50 7.78
N TYR A 166 1.68 1.86 8.81
CA TYR A 166 0.57 2.80 8.70
C TYR A 166 0.88 4.02 9.55
N ILE A 167 0.93 5.19 8.92
CA ILE A 167 1.19 6.47 9.56
C ILE A 167 -0.11 7.27 9.51
N GLN A 168 -0.68 7.57 10.67
CA GLN A 168 -1.91 8.35 10.76
C GLN A 168 -1.64 9.83 10.44
N ALA A 169 -2.58 10.50 9.77
CA ALA A 169 -2.51 11.95 9.58
C ALA A 169 -2.58 12.69 10.94
N PRO A 170 -1.89 13.82 11.13
CA PRO A 170 -1.21 14.63 10.11
C PRO A 170 0.16 14.06 9.69
N LEU A 171 0.35 13.90 8.39
CA LEU A 171 1.61 13.45 7.80
C LEU A 171 2.63 14.59 7.76
N GLN A 172 3.88 14.29 8.07
CA GLN A 172 5.01 15.19 7.88
C GLN A 172 5.64 14.96 6.51
N LEU A 173 6.32 15.99 5.98
CA LEU A 173 7.11 15.84 4.74
C LEU A 173 8.13 14.70 4.87
N ALA A 174 8.69 14.53 6.06
CA ALA A 174 9.59 13.43 6.43
C ALA A 174 8.99 12.04 6.13
N ASP A 175 7.71 11.82 6.44
CA ASP A 175 7.04 10.53 6.25
C ASP A 175 6.95 10.17 4.75
N LEU A 176 6.63 11.19 3.95
CA LEU A 176 6.52 11.07 2.50
C LEU A 176 7.89 10.87 1.86
N LEU A 177 8.89 11.67 2.25
CA LEU A 177 10.26 11.52 1.79
C LEU A 177 10.88 10.18 2.19
N ALA A 178 10.55 9.65 3.37
CA ALA A 178 11.01 8.33 3.81
C ALA A 178 10.32 7.17 3.06
N THR A 179 9.28 7.45 2.28
CA THR A 179 8.72 6.53 1.28
C THR A 179 9.53 6.54 -0.03
N MET A 180 10.46 7.49 -0.20
CA MET A 180 11.20 7.72 -1.43
C MET A 180 12.58 7.02 -1.60
N PRO A 181 13.15 6.27 -0.65
CA PRO A 181 14.33 5.46 -0.95
C PRO A 181 13.97 4.16 -1.69
N ASN A 182 14.92 3.61 -2.47
CA ASN A 182 14.90 2.20 -2.90
C ASN A 182 13.59 1.74 -3.56
N PHE A 183 13.16 0.50 -3.27
CA PHE A 183 11.84 -0.03 -3.63
C PHE A 183 10.73 0.36 -2.63
N ARG A 184 10.94 1.34 -1.74
CA ARG A 184 9.83 1.80 -0.90
C ARG A 184 8.75 2.42 -1.76
N SER A 185 7.51 2.10 -1.42
CA SER A 185 6.32 2.59 -2.09
C SER A 185 5.19 2.79 -1.08
N GLY A 186 4.11 3.42 -1.49
CA GLY A 186 2.99 3.64 -0.60
C GLY A 186 1.84 4.36 -1.27
N TYR A 187 0.74 4.47 -0.54
CA TYR A 187 -0.40 5.27 -0.94
C TYR A 187 -0.94 6.07 0.24
N VAL A 188 -1.49 7.23 -0.07
CA VAL A 188 -2.17 8.10 0.88
C VAL A 188 -3.66 7.73 0.88
N SER A 189 -4.18 7.44 2.06
CA SER A 189 -5.62 7.27 2.28
C SER A 189 -6.27 8.64 2.40
N VAL A 190 -7.28 8.89 1.57
CA VAL A 190 -7.92 10.21 1.43
C VAL A 190 -9.44 10.13 1.32
N LEU A 191 -10.11 11.24 1.58
CA LEU A 191 -11.53 11.47 1.34
C LEU A 191 -11.64 12.66 0.37
N PRO A 192 -12.01 12.45 -0.91
CA PRO A 192 -12.16 13.55 -1.85
C PRO A 192 -13.32 14.47 -1.44
N LYS A 193 -13.12 15.78 -1.49
CA LYS A 193 -14.20 16.75 -1.27
C LYS A 193 -14.94 17.00 -2.55
N ASP A 194 -16.26 16.89 -2.49
CA ASP A 194 -17.14 17.26 -3.58
C ASP A 194 -17.14 18.80 -3.76
N PRO A 195 -16.84 19.32 -4.96
CA PRO A 195 -16.67 20.75 -5.16
C PRO A 195 -17.99 21.53 -5.16
N LEU A 196 -19.11 20.86 -5.43
CA LEU A 196 -20.44 21.47 -5.50
C LEU A 196 -21.11 21.50 -4.12
N THR A 197 -21.01 20.41 -3.38
CA THR A 197 -21.72 20.22 -2.11
C THR A 197 -20.83 20.45 -0.88
N GLY A 198 -19.51 20.47 -1.06
CA GLY A 198 -18.52 20.53 0.02
C GLY A 198 -18.43 19.25 0.87
N LYS A 199 -19.24 18.23 0.58
CA LYS A 199 -19.28 16.97 1.34
C LYS A 199 -18.09 16.09 1.01
N LEU A 200 -17.64 15.32 1.99
CA LEU A 200 -16.61 14.30 1.79
C LEU A 200 -17.20 13.07 1.12
N ARG A 201 -16.55 12.60 0.06
CA ARG A 201 -16.83 11.34 -0.63
C ARG A 201 -16.20 10.17 0.14
N ARG A 202 -16.46 8.94 -0.34
CA ARG A 202 -15.95 7.70 0.25
C ARG A 202 -14.42 7.65 0.25
N HIS A 203 -13.86 6.82 1.13
CA HIS A 203 -12.41 6.60 1.22
C HIS A 203 -11.81 6.18 -0.11
N HIS A 204 -10.68 6.79 -0.43
CA HIS A 204 -9.90 6.56 -1.63
C HIS A 204 -8.42 6.35 -1.27
N ALA A 205 -7.68 5.67 -2.14
CA ALA A 205 -6.25 5.40 -1.97
C ALA A 205 -5.50 5.98 -3.16
N ALA A 206 -4.72 7.02 -2.91
CA ALA A 206 -3.94 7.74 -3.91
C ALA A 206 -2.48 7.28 -3.87
N THR A 207 -1.96 6.71 -4.94
CA THR A 207 -0.59 6.18 -4.96
C THR A 207 0.41 7.33 -4.84
N LEU A 208 1.35 7.26 -3.89
CA LEU A 208 2.38 8.29 -3.72
C LEU A 208 3.48 8.11 -4.77
N ILE A 209 3.59 9.07 -5.69
CA ILE A 209 4.56 9.04 -6.80
C ILE A 209 5.87 9.71 -6.39
N ARG A 210 5.76 10.92 -5.81
CA ARG A 210 6.90 11.74 -5.43
C ARG A 210 6.54 12.67 -4.28
N ALA A 211 7.51 12.91 -3.41
CA ALA A 211 7.58 14.09 -2.58
C ALA A 211 8.94 14.75 -2.81
N ASP A 212 8.99 16.08 -2.85
CA ASP A 212 10.24 16.83 -2.97
C ASP A 212 10.54 17.68 -1.72
N ARG A 213 11.75 18.21 -1.65
CA ARG A 213 12.21 19.02 -0.50
C ARG A 213 11.50 20.36 -0.38
N ALA A 214 10.84 20.84 -1.44
CA ALA A 214 10.00 22.03 -1.38
C ALA A 214 8.58 21.71 -0.84
N GLY A 215 8.30 20.43 -0.56
CA GLY A 215 7.02 19.99 0.00
C GLY A 215 5.98 19.62 -1.04
N TYR A 216 6.28 19.70 -2.34
CA TYR A 216 5.34 19.27 -3.37
C TYR A 216 5.22 17.76 -3.41
N ILE A 217 3.97 17.32 -3.50
CA ILE A 217 3.60 15.92 -3.49
C ILE A 217 2.86 15.62 -4.79
N THR A 218 3.27 14.55 -5.44
CA THR A 218 2.58 13.99 -6.60
C THR A 218 1.91 12.69 -6.21
N LEU A 219 0.60 12.64 -6.39
CA LEU A 219 -0.25 11.48 -6.18
C LEU A 219 -0.81 11.01 -7.52
N ALA A 220 -1.08 9.71 -7.64
CA ALA A 220 -1.84 9.16 -8.75
C ALA A 220 -3.20 8.63 -8.27
N THR A 221 -4.26 9.08 -8.93
CA THR A 221 -5.66 8.72 -8.64
C THR A 221 -6.37 8.38 -9.94
N TRP A 222 -6.77 7.12 -10.14
CA TRP A 222 -7.56 6.68 -11.31
C TRP A 222 -7.08 7.20 -12.69
N GLY A 223 -5.76 7.30 -12.88
CA GLY A 223 -5.15 7.73 -14.15
C GLY A 223 -4.78 9.19 -14.24
N GLU A 224 -5.18 9.98 -13.25
CA GLU A 224 -4.79 11.37 -13.15
C GLU A 224 -3.62 11.54 -12.17
N LEU A 225 -2.75 12.51 -12.48
CA LEU A 225 -1.65 12.93 -11.63
C LEU A 225 -2.04 14.20 -10.91
N TYR A 226 -2.11 14.11 -9.58
CA TYR A 226 -2.41 15.23 -8.70
C TYR A 226 -1.10 15.75 -8.16
N ARG A 227 -0.76 17.02 -8.43
CA ARG A 227 0.39 17.69 -7.80
C ARG A 227 -0.11 18.77 -6.87
N GLY A 228 0.41 18.82 -5.64
CA GLY A 228 -0.13 19.69 -4.62
C GLY A 228 0.72 19.75 -3.36
N LEU A 229 0.15 20.35 -2.31
CA LEU A 229 0.76 20.54 -1.00
C LEU A 229 -0.16 20.03 0.10
N LEU A 230 0.42 19.55 1.21
CA LEU A 230 -0.34 19.31 2.43
C LEU A 230 -0.55 20.62 3.19
N LYS A 231 -1.78 20.86 3.63
CA LYS A 231 -2.16 21.98 4.51
C LYS A 231 -2.98 21.46 5.68
N THR A 232 -2.64 21.90 6.87
CA THR A 232 -3.46 21.65 8.06
C THR A 232 -4.57 22.70 8.14
N ARG A 233 -5.81 22.24 8.31
CA ARG A 233 -7.01 23.04 8.57
C ARG A 233 -7.60 22.61 9.93
N PRO A 234 -8.54 23.38 10.52
CA PRO A 234 -9.13 23.02 11.82
C PRO A 234 -9.76 21.62 11.87
N ASP A 235 -10.26 21.12 10.73
CA ASP A 235 -10.93 19.82 10.65
C ASP A 235 -10.00 18.67 10.22
N GLY A 236 -8.70 18.91 10.05
CA GLY A 236 -7.69 17.90 9.71
C GLY A 236 -6.67 18.34 8.67
N GLN A 237 -5.92 17.38 8.13
CA GLN A 237 -4.94 17.64 7.08
C GLN A 237 -5.55 17.43 5.69
N TRP A 238 -5.20 18.31 4.77
CA TRP A 238 -5.72 18.35 3.42
C TRP A 238 -4.59 18.37 2.40
N PHE A 239 -4.74 17.62 1.32
CA PHE A 239 -3.95 17.80 0.11
C PHE A 239 -4.67 18.79 -0.80
N ILE A 240 -3.98 19.89 -1.13
CA ILE A 240 -4.48 20.96 -1.97
C ILE A 240 -3.79 20.85 -3.34
N PRO A 241 -4.50 20.46 -4.40
CA PRO A 241 -3.92 20.38 -5.73
C PRO A 241 -3.55 21.78 -6.24
N GLN A 242 -2.54 21.84 -7.11
CA GLN A 242 -2.16 23.05 -7.83
C GLN A 242 -3.15 23.36 -8.96
N ASP A 243 -3.69 22.31 -9.59
CA ASP A 243 -4.73 22.43 -10.59
C ASP A 243 -6.09 22.62 -9.89
N PRO A 244 -6.78 23.76 -10.07
CA PRO A 244 -8.08 24.00 -9.44
C PRO A 244 -9.21 23.11 -9.97
N ALA A 245 -9.03 22.44 -11.12
CA ALA A 245 -9.99 21.45 -11.62
C ALA A 245 -9.94 20.13 -10.83
N GLN A 246 -8.85 19.89 -10.11
CA GLN A 246 -8.67 18.70 -9.29
C GLN A 246 -9.31 18.85 -7.91
N LEU A 247 -9.79 17.73 -7.35
CA LEU A 247 -10.45 17.74 -6.05
C LEU A 247 -9.44 17.94 -4.90
N GLU A 248 -9.81 18.77 -3.93
CA GLU A 248 -9.14 18.76 -2.63
C GLU A 248 -9.39 17.41 -1.92
N LEU A 249 -8.34 16.87 -1.28
CA LEU A 249 -8.41 15.55 -0.67
C LEU A 249 -8.13 15.67 0.83
N LYS A 250 -9.07 15.28 1.69
CA LYS A 250 -8.82 15.20 3.13
C LYS A 250 -7.99 13.95 3.42
N VAL A 251 -6.83 14.12 4.06
CA VAL A 251 -5.86 13.05 4.29
C VAL A 251 -6.14 12.35 5.61
N THR A 252 -6.19 11.02 5.59
CA THR A 252 -6.44 10.21 6.79
C THR A 252 -5.23 9.39 7.23
N GLY A 253 -4.29 9.12 6.32
CA GLY A 253 -3.03 8.45 6.65
C GLY A 253 -2.22 8.03 5.42
N LEU A 254 -1.07 7.43 5.67
CA LEU A 254 -0.15 6.87 4.68
C LEU A 254 0.09 5.39 5.00
N THR A 255 -0.10 4.53 4.01
CA THR A 255 0.39 3.14 4.06
C THR A 255 1.69 3.07 3.29
N ARG A 256 2.77 2.63 3.95
CA ARG A 256 4.11 2.50 3.37
C ARG A 256 4.54 1.04 3.32
N PHE A 257 5.08 0.63 2.19
CA PHE A 257 5.59 -0.70 1.91
C PHE A 257 7.12 -0.66 1.76
N ILE A 258 7.81 -1.50 2.51
CA ILE A 258 9.26 -1.61 2.53
C ILE A 258 9.65 -3.06 2.25
N PRO A 259 9.95 -3.43 0.98
CA PRO A 259 10.38 -4.77 0.65
C PRO A 259 11.81 -5.03 1.12
N PHE A 260 12.05 -6.20 1.69
CA PHE A 260 13.35 -6.59 2.23
C PHE A 260 13.65 -8.07 1.97
N LYS A 261 14.94 -8.42 1.94
CA LYS A 261 15.42 -9.82 1.96
C LYS A 261 15.72 -10.19 3.42
N PRO A 262 15.05 -11.20 4.01
CA PRO A 262 15.42 -11.72 5.33
C PRO A 262 16.86 -12.21 5.39
N THR A 263 17.54 -11.99 6.52
CA THR A 263 18.83 -12.59 6.82
C THR A 263 18.59 -14.03 7.27
N THR A 264 19.12 -14.99 6.53
CA THR A 264 19.04 -16.42 6.88
C THR A 264 20.27 -16.87 7.68
N ALA A 265 20.22 -18.07 8.26
CA ALA A 265 21.37 -18.64 8.96
C ALA A 265 22.59 -18.82 8.03
N ALA A 266 22.38 -18.97 6.71
CA ALA A 266 23.44 -19.07 5.73
C ALA A 266 24.08 -17.71 5.36
N ASP A 267 23.46 -16.59 5.76
CA ASP A 267 24.00 -15.24 5.55
C ASP A 267 24.78 -14.71 6.78
N ARG A 268 25.00 -15.56 7.80
CA ARG A 268 25.78 -15.27 9.03
C ARG A 268 27.09 -16.03 9.02
#